data_AF-A0A1G3MJT2-F1
#
_entry.id   AF-A0A1G3MJT2-F1
#
_cell.length_a   1.000
_cell.length_b   1.000
_cell.length_c   1.000
_cell.angle_alpha   90.00
_cell.angle_beta   90.00
_cell.angle_gamma   90.00
#
_symmetry.space_group_name_H-M   'P 1'
#
loop_
_entity.id
_entity.type
_entity.pdbx_description
1 polymer ?
#
loop_
_entity_poly.entity_id
_entity_poly.type
_entity_poly.pdbx_seq_one_letter_code
_entity_poly.pdbx_strand_id
1 'polypeptide(L)'
;MLLATFCILGTACAPDSNLDGAYAQVYLPHDFRQLSTLRADEFAQAAASTQRLDHIQDLYRADETREATISFFEALTGSRLVSQLILGEAARLDIAPALAFALAWQESRFQPRAVGPTNVNQTVDRGLFQLNSRTFAHIKAEDFFDPAINARLGLTHLAFCLRQGGNEVVALAIYNAGLNRIRGTGTPLTTLNYINRIIGYRDKLEALFEAQVVANYSQETLLVHASSFETEM
;
A
#
# COMPACT_ATOMS: atom_id res chain seq x y z
N MET A 1 -2.72 -16.98 77.08
CA MET A 1 -2.58 -16.14 75.87
C MET A 1 -1.11 -16.11 75.51
N LEU A 2 -0.69 -16.94 74.55
CA LEU A 2 0.65 -16.91 73.95
C LEU A 2 0.61 -15.91 72.79
N LEU A 3 1.44 -14.87 72.81
CA LEU A 3 1.74 -14.07 71.61
C LEU A 3 2.91 -14.73 70.88
N ALA A 4 2.68 -15.20 69.65
CA ALA A 4 3.73 -15.64 68.74
C ALA A 4 4.16 -14.45 67.87
N THR A 5 5.40 -14.01 68.03
CA THR A 5 6.04 -13.02 67.17
C THR A 5 6.52 -13.70 65.90
N PHE A 6 5.93 -13.35 64.75
CA PHE A 6 6.34 -13.83 63.43
C PHE A 6 7.49 -12.94 62.92
N CYS A 7 8.73 -13.44 62.91
CA CYS A 7 9.85 -12.81 62.22
C CYS A 7 9.78 -13.16 60.74
N ILE A 8 9.47 -12.19 59.87
CA ILE A 8 9.59 -12.35 58.42
C ILE A 8 11.03 -12.00 58.05
N LEU A 9 11.83 -13.01 57.70
CA LEU A 9 13.12 -12.84 57.04
C LEU A 9 12.86 -12.37 55.60
N GLY A 10 13.01 -11.08 55.35
CA GLY A 10 13.06 -10.53 53.99
C GLY A 10 14.42 -10.82 53.37
N THR A 11 14.48 -11.76 52.43
CA THR A 11 15.62 -11.89 51.52
C THR A 11 15.57 -10.74 50.52
N ALA A 12 16.41 -9.73 50.71
CA ALA A 12 16.67 -8.72 49.69
C ALA A 12 17.40 -9.39 48.52
N CYS A 13 16.68 -9.72 47.45
CA CYS A 13 17.31 -10.01 46.16
C CYS A 13 17.85 -8.67 45.64
N ALA A 14 19.16 -8.57 45.50
CA ALA A 14 19.76 -7.50 44.70
C ALA A 14 19.21 -7.59 43.27
N PRO A 15 18.91 -6.47 42.60
CA PRO A 15 18.59 -6.51 41.19
C PRO A 15 19.84 -7.00 40.43
N ASP A 16 19.72 -8.12 39.75
CA ASP A 16 20.72 -8.61 38.79
C ASP A 16 21.01 -7.50 37.78
N SER A 17 22.21 -6.92 37.85
CA SER A 17 22.71 -5.88 36.94
C SER A 17 23.15 -6.46 35.59
N ASN A 18 22.44 -7.49 35.10
CA ASN A 18 22.75 -8.21 33.87
C ASN A 18 21.54 -8.32 32.93
N LEU A 19 20.61 -7.36 33.02
CA LEU A 19 19.51 -7.17 32.08
C LEU A 19 19.83 -6.11 31.02
N ASP A 20 21.09 -5.99 30.59
CA ASP A 20 21.44 -5.39 29.29
C ASP A 20 21.12 -6.39 28.14
N GLY A 21 20.00 -7.10 28.28
CA GLY A 21 19.47 -7.98 27.26
C GLY A 21 18.82 -7.12 26.20
N ALA A 22 19.47 -7.03 25.04
CA ALA A 22 19.01 -6.43 23.80
C ALA A 22 17.47 -6.39 23.70
N TYR A 23 16.88 -5.25 24.07
CA TYR A 23 15.51 -4.97 23.67
C TYR A 23 15.54 -4.93 22.16
N ALA A 24 15.06 -5.99 21.51
CA ALA A 24 14.85 -6.01 20.07
C ALA A 24 14.16 -4.70 19.73
N GLN A 25 14.82 -3.86 18.92
CA GLN A 25 14.34 -2.52 18.62
C GLN A 25 12.89 -2.66 18.13
N VAL A 26 11.94 -2.16 18.92
CA VAL A 26 10.52 -2.29 18.59
C VAL A 26 10.32 -1.52 17.30
N TYR A 27 9.96 -2.23 16.24
CA TYR A 27 9.66 -1.60 14.97
C TYR A 27 8.48 -0.66 15.15
N LEU A 28 8.71 0.64 14.98
CA LEU A 28 7.68 1.66 14.95
C LEU A 28 7.42 2.03 13.48
N PRO A 29 6.20 1.78 12.96
CA PRO A 29 5.84 2.17 11.60
C PRO A 29 6.09 3.65 11.35
N HIS A 30 6.45 3.98 10.12
CA HIS A 30 6.87 5.30 9.71
C HIS A 30 5.87 6.39 10.11
N ASP A 31 4.59 6.19 9.83
CA ASP A 31 3.54 7.17 10.17
C ASP A 31 3.43 7.36 11.68
N PHE A 32 3.52 6.29 12.47
CA PHE A 32 3.51 6.40 13.92
C PHE A 32 4.74 7.12 14.45
N ARG A 33 5.91 6.91 13.82
CA ARG A 33 7.14 7.63 14.17
C ARG A 33 6.98 9.12 13.94
N GLN A 34 6.43 9.53 12.79
CA GLN A 34 6.17 10.93 12.51
C GLN A 34 5.10 11.53 13.42
N LEU A 35 4.00 10.82 13.68
CA LEU A 35 2.95 11.30 14.55
C LEU A 35 3.41 11.41 16.02
N SER A 36 4.33 10.54 16.45
CA SER A 36 4.85 10.55 17.82
C SER A 36 5.71 11.77 18.16
N THR A 37 6.23 12.48 17.15
CA THR A 37 7.04 13.69 17.36
C THR A 37 6.21 14.97 17.40
N LEU A 38 4.90 14.89 17.11
CA LEU A 38 4.01 16.06 17.10
C LEU A 38 3.82 16.64 18.51
N ARG A 39 3.86 17.96 18.59
CA ARG A 39 3.50 18.74 19.78
C ARG A 39 1.98 18.95 19.81
N ALA A 40 1.43 19.21 20.99
CA ALA A 40 -0.02 19.35 21.18
C ALA A 40 -0.63 20.47 20.33
N ASP A 41 0.11 21.56 20.06
CA ASP A 41 -0.28 22.65 19.19
C ASP A 41 -0.35 22.28 17.69
N GLU A 42 0.26 21.16 17.30
CA GLU A 42 0.34 20.67 15.91
C GLU A 42 -0.77 19.66 15.58
N PHE A 43 -1.45 19.12 16.60
CA PHE A 43 -2.45 18.05 16.43
C PHE A 43 -3.59 18.44 15.50
N ALA A 44 -4.12 19.67 15.61
CA ALA A 44 -5.22 20.11 14.77
C ALA A 44 -4.83 20.18 13.28
N GLN A 45 -3.60 20.62 12.99
CA GLN A 45 -3.08 20.67 11.63
C GLN A 45 -2.79 19.28 11.09
N ALA A 46 -2.16 18.42 11.88
CA ALA A 46 -1.88 17.03 11.50
C ALA A 46 -3.17 16.26 11.21
N ALA A 47 -4.18 16.38 12.07
CA ALA A 47 -5.49 15.74 11.89
C ALA A 47 -6.27 16.27 10.67
N ALA A 48 -6.07 17.54 10.31
CA ALA A 48 -6.68 18.14 9.11
C ALA A 48 -5.92 17.82 7.81
N SER A 49 -4.68 17.33 7.91
CA SER A 49 -3.86 17.03 6.73
C SER A 49 -4.45 15.85 5.96
N THR A 50 -4.52 16.00 4.63
CA THR A 50 -4.96 14.93 3.71
C THR A 50 -3.77 14.25 3.03
N GLN A 51 -2.55 14.65 3.38
CA GLN A 51 -1.34 14.16 2.74
C GLN A 51 -0.97 12.79 3.31
N ARG A 52 -1.13 11.75 2.49
CA ARG A 52 -0.61 10.41 2.76
C ARG A 52 0.81 10.33 2.23
N LEU A 53 1.73 9.81 3.03
CA LEU A 53 3.10 9.55 2.58
C LEU A 53 3.16 8.15 1.98
N ASP A 54 3.43 8.08 0.68
CA ASP A 54 3.66 6.81 -0.01
C ASP A 54 5.15 6.52 -0.08
N HIS A 55 5.64 5.76 0.90
CA HIS A 55 7.03 5.33 0.93
C HIS A 55 7.31 4.13 0.01
N ILE A 56 6.28 3.44 -0.50
CA ILE A 56 6.46 2.26 -1.37
C ILE A 56 7.14 2.70 -2.68
N GLN A 57 6.72 3.85 -3.21
CA GLN A 57 7.30 4.40 -4.44
C GLN A 57 8.78 4.78 -4.24
N ASP A 58 9.15 5.31 -3.07
CA ASP A 58 10.52 5.66 -2.75
C ASP A 58 11.40 4.40 -2.61
N LEU A 59 10.92 3.37 -1.91
CA LEU A 59 11.61 2.08 -1.83
C LEU A 59 11.69 1.36 -3.18
N TYR A 60 10.71 1.56 -4.08
CA TYR A 60 10.81 1.03 -5.43
C TYR A 60 11.90 1.73 -6.27
N ARG A 61 12.15 3.03 -6.01
CA ARG A 61 13.13 3.83 -6.74
C ARG A 61 14.56 3.64 -6.25
N ALA A 62 14.76 3.26 -4.99
CA ALA A 62 16.07 3.02 -4.41
C ALA A 62 16.60 1.62 -4.78
N ASP A 63 17.81 1.55 -5.34
CA ASP A 63 18.39 0.30 -5.87
C ASP A 63 18.48 -0.80 -4.80
N GLU A 64 18.72 -0.43 -3.54
CA GLU A 64 18.88 -1.37 -2.41
C GLU A 64 17.56 -2.04 -2.00
N THR A 65 16.42 -1.35 -2.19
CA THR A 65 15.08 -1.81 -1.73
C THR A 65 14.15 -2.19 -2.88
N ARG A 66 14.56 -1.93 -4.12
CA ARG A 66 13.78 -2.21 -5.33
C ARG A 66 13.43 -3.68 -5.48
N GLU A 67 14.39 -4.57 -5.27
CA GLU A 67 14.18 -6.02 -5.43
C GLU A 67 13.20 -6.60 -4.40
N ALA A 68 13.29 -6.18 -3.14
CA ALA A 68 12.30 -6.58 -2.15
C ALA A 68 10.92 -5.99 -2.41
N THR A 69 10.86 -4.75 -2.91
CA THR A 69 9.60 -4.14 -3.32
C THR A 69 8.93 -4.93 -4.44
N ILE A 70 9.69 -5.31 -5.48
CA ILE A 70 9.18 -6.17 -6.56
C ILE A 70 8.75 -7.53 -6.01
N SER A 71 9.56 -8.14 -5.13
CA SER A 71 9.28 -9.47 -4.57
C SER A 71 8.01 -9.49 -3.70
N PHE A 72 7.76 -8.43 -2.94
CA PHE A 72 6.52 -8.26 -2.17
C PHE A 72 5.29 -8.28 -3.08
N PHE A 73 5.29 -7.48 -4.15
CA PHE A 73 4.16 -7.43 -5.08
C PHE A 73 4.08 -8.68 -5.98
N GLU A 74 5.20 -9.33 -6.27
CA GLU A 74 5.25 -10.61 -6.95
C GLU A 74 4.52 -11.69 -6.14
N ALA A 75 4.73 -11.74 -4.82
CA ALA A 75 4.02 -12.66 -3.94
C ALA A 75 2.50 -12.43 -3.93
N LEU A 76 2.04 -11.19 -4.12
CA LEU A 76 0.62 -10.85 -4.19
C LEU A 76 -0.02 -11.18 -5.54
N THR A 77 0.69 -10.92 -6.63
CA THR A 77 0.17 -11.09 -7.99
C THR A 77 0.39 -12.50 -8.55
N GLY A 78 1.36 -13.24 -8.00
CA GLY A 78 1.87 -14.48 -8.59
C GLY A 78 2.62 -14.28 -9.90
N SER A 79 2.97 -13.02 -10.26
CA SER A 79 3.65 -12.70 -11.50
C SER A 79 4.58 -11.50 -11.36
N ARG A 80 5.89 -11.78 -11.47
CA ARG A 80 6.91 -10.73 -11.50
C ARG A 80 6.69 -9.72 -12.62
N LEU A 81 6.31 -10.19 -13.80
CA LEU A 81 6.03 -9.33 -14.97
C LEU A 81 4.89 -8.36 -14.66
N VAL A 82 3.74 -8.85 -14.18
CA VAL A 82 2.59 -8.00 -13.83
C VAL A 82 2.98 -6.99 -12.76
N SER A 83 3.73 -7.42 -11.74
CA SER A 83 4.19 -6.56 -10.65
C SER A 83 5.07 -5.43 -11.16
N GLN A 84 6.07 -5.74 -11.99
CA GLN A 84 6.96 -4.74 -12.56
C GLN A 84 6.24 -3.76 -13.49
N LEU A 85 5.26 -4.23 -14.28
CA LEU A 85 4.46 -3.36 -15.15
C LEU A 85 3.60 -2.39 -14.33
N ILE A 86 2.94 -2.85 -13.27
CA ILE A 86 2.15 -1.98 -12.39
C ILE A 86 3.06 -0.98 -11.66
N LEU A 87 4.15 -1.46 -11.04
CA LEU A 87 5.12 -0.60 -10.32
C LEU A 87 5.73 0.46 -11.25
N GLY A 88 6.17 0.06 -12.44
CA GLY A 88 6.80 0.96 -13.40
C GLY A 88 5.86 2.06 -13.90
N GLU A 89 4.62 1.69 -14.27
CA GLU A 89 3.62 2.67 -14.72
C GLU A 89 3.12 3.56 -13.57
N ALA A 90 2.96 3.01 -12.37
CA ALA A 90 2.62 3.78 -11.17
C ALA A 90 3.70 4.82 -10.86
N ALA A 91 4.97 4.41 -10.84
CA ALA A 91 6.10 5.31 -10.62
C ALA A 91 6.26 6.38 -11.72
N ARG A 92 5.95 6.04 -12.98
CA ARG A 92 5.99 6.98 -14.12
C ARG A 92 4.89 8.04 -14.05
N LEU A 93 3.72 7.67 -13.53
CA LEU A 93 2.54 8.54 -13.47
C LEU A 93 2.34 9.21 -12.12
N ASP A 94 3.25 8.98 -11.17
CA ASP A 94 3.15 9.44 -9.79
C ASP A 94 1.85 9.01 -9.11
N ILE A 95 1.50 7.73 -9.33
CA ILE A 95 0.37 7.06 -8.68
C ILE A 95 0.94 6.21 -7.55
N ALA A 96 0.30 6.29 -6.39
CA ALA A 96 0.59 5.44 -5.26
C ALA A 96 0.57 3.94 -5.66
N PRO A 97 1.67 3.17 -5.54
CA PRO A 97 1.69 1.76 -5.92
C PRO A 97 0.59 0.95 -5.26
N ALA A 98 0.35 1.14 -3.95
CA ALA A 98 -0.72 0.43 -3.26
C ALA A 98 -2.10 0.66 -3.90
N LEU A 99 -2.39 1.88 -4.36
CA LEU A 99 -3.65 2.19 -5.05
C LEU A 99 -3.73 1.50 -6.41
N ALA A 100 -2.63 1.52 -7.17
CA ALA A 100 -2.55 0.86 -8.48
C ALA A 100 -2.79 -0.66 -8.37
N PHE A 101 -2.14 -1.32 -7.41
CA PHE A 101 -2.36 -2.74 -7.14
C PHE A 101 -3.76 -3.03 -6.62
N ALA A 102 -4.30 -2.17 -5.75
CA ALA A 102 -5.66 -2.36 -5.24
C ALA A 102 -6.73 -2.25 -6.33
N LEU A 103 -6.56 -1.31 -7.26
CA LEU A 103 -7.40 -1.22 -8.45
C LEU A 103 -7.27 -2.48 -9.31
N ALA A 104 -6.06 -2.89 -9.68
CA ALA A 104 -5.83 -4.09 -10.50
C ALA A 104 -6.41 -5.36 -9.86
N TRP A 105 -6.31 -5.49 -8.53
CA TRP A 105 -6.93 -6.58 -7.78
C TRP A 105 -8.45 -6.53 -7.89
N GLN A 106 -9.07 -5.36 -7.68
CA GLN A 106 -10.52 -5.18 -7.77
C GLN A 106 -11.05 -5.45 -9.18
N GLU A 107 -10.30 -5.09 -10.22
CA GLU A 107 -10.71 -5.24 -11.61
C GLU A 107 -10.61 -6.69 -12.10
N SER A 108 -9.45 -7.34 -11.90
CA SER A 108 -9.19 -8.63 -12.54
C SER A 108 -8.62 -9.70 -11.62
N ARG A 109 -8.42 -9.39 -10.33
CA ARG A 109 -7.60 -10.22 -9.42
C ARG A 109 -6.22 -10.50 -10.02
N PHE A 110 -5.64 -9.48 -10.66
CA PHE A 110 -4.35 -9.53 -11.36
C PHE A 110 -4.31 -10.41 -12.61
N GLN A 111 -5.46 -10.85 -13.15
CA GLN A 111 -5.50 -11.73 -14.31
C GLN A 111 -5.47 -10.94 -15.65
N PRO A 112 -4.38 -11.01 -16.44
CA PRO A 112 -4.27 -10.22 -17.68
C PRO A 112 -5.24 -10.66 -18.78
N ARG A 113 -5.80 -11.88 -18.66
CA ARG A 113 -6.77 -12.45 -19.60
C ARG A 113 -8.21 -12.36 -19.13
N ALA A 114 -8.49 -11.60 -18.06
CA ALA A 114 -9.85 -11.47 -17.53
C ALA A 114 -10.81 -10.86 -18.56
N VAL A 115 -12.02 -11.38 -18.62
CA VAL A 115 -13.12 -10.84 -19.42
C VAL A 115 -14.29 -10.59 -18.48
N GLY A 116 -14.67 -9.34 -18.34
CA GLY A 116 -15.81 -8.93 -17.54
C GLY A 116 -17.14 -9.37 -18.19
N PRO A 117 -18.25 -9.32 -17.44
CA PRO A 117 -19.57 -9.56 -18.01
C PRO A 117 -19.91 -8.51 -19.08
N THR A 118 -20.84 -8.84 -19.97
CA THR A 118 -21.36 -7.84 -20.90
C THR A 118 -22.17 -6.80 -20.13
N ASN A 119 -21.78 -5.54 -20.27
CA ASN A 119 -22.44 -4.41 -19.65
C ASN A 119 -23.81 -4.13 -20.29
N VAL A 120 -24.69 -3.42 -19.58
CA VAL A 120 -26.04 -3.06 -20.07
C VAL A 120 -26.01 -2.33 -21.42
N ASN A 121 -24.97 -1.53 -21.64
CA ASN A 121 -24.74 -0.79 -22.88
C ASN A 121 -24.01 -1.61 -23.97
N GLN A 122 -23.94 -2.94 -23.83
CA GLN A 122 -23.28 -3.89 -24.74
C GLN A 122 -21.76 -3.75 -24.85
N THR A 123 -21.10 -3.10 -23.89
CA THR A 123 -19.62 -3.06 -23.83
C THR A 123 -19.06 -4.19 -22.99
N VAL A 124 -17.80 -4.54 -23.22
CA VAL A 124 -17.09 -5.57 -22.44
C VAL A 124 -15.81 -4.98 -21.90
N ASP A 125 -15.52 -5.27 -20.64
CA ASP A 125 -14.30 -4.86 -19.96
C ASP A 125 -13.28 -6.01 -20.01
N ARG A 126 -12.01 -5.71 -20.30
CA ARG A 126 -11.00 -6.74 -20.58
C ARG A 126 -9.63 -6.46 -19.98
N GLY A 127 -8.97 -7.54 -19.61
CA GLY A 127 -7.60 -7.59 -19.12
C GLY A 127 -7.40 -7.06 -17.70
N LEU A 128 -6.14 -6.75 -17.39
CA LEU A 128 -5.64 -6.49 -16.03
C LEU A 128 -6.39 -5.37 -15.28
N PHE A 129 -6.69 -4.27 -15.96
CA PHE A 129 -7.39 -3.10 -15.47
C PHE A 129 -8.81 -2.96 -16.04
N GLN A 130 -9.33 -4.05 -16.64
CA GLN A 130 -10.69 -4.13 -17.17
C GLN A 130 -11.04 -2.92 -18.08
N LEU A 131 -10.22 -2.72 -19.12
CA LEU A 131 -10.42 -1.62 -20.06
C LEU A 131 -11.71 -1.85 -20.85
N ASN A 132 -12.57 -0.84 -20.88
CA ASN A 132 -13.86 -0.90 -21.55
C ASN A 132 -13.71 -0.82 -23.08
N SER A 133 -14.39 -1.74 -23.79
CA SER A 133 -14.32 -1.85 -25.25
C SER A 133 -14.75 -0.60 -26.01
N ARG A 134 -15.64 0.24 -25.45
CA ARG A 134 -16.07 1.50 -26.07
C ARG A 134 -15.11 2.63 -25.77
N THR A 135 -14.65 2.75 -24.53
CA THR A 135 -13.69 3.78 -24.11
C THR A 135 -12.36 3.63 -24.87
N PHE A 136 -11.92 2.39 -25.08
CA PHE A 136 -10.69 2.05 -25.77
C PHE A 136 -10.96 1.47 -27.17
N ALA A 137 -11.93 2.01 -27.91
CA ALA A 137 -12.31 1.49 -29.24
C ALA A 137 -11.18 1.51 -30.29
N HIS A 138 -10.08 2.22 -30.01
CA HIS A 138 -8.92 2.34 -30.89
C HIS A 138 -7.88 1.22 -30.71
N ILE A 139 -7.98 0.39 -29.67
CA ILE A 139 -7.04 -0.72 -29.45
C ILE A 139 -7.60 -2.03 -30.03
N LYS A 140 -6.72 -2.90 -30.52
CA LYS A 140 -7.14 -4.18 -31.10
C LYS A 140 -7.65 -5.12 -30.01
N ALA A 141 -8.45 -6.11 -30.41
CA ALA A 141 -9.05 -7.06 -29.47
C ALA A 141 -7.99 -7.84 -28.68
N GLU A 142 -6.91 -8.26 -29.33
CA GLU A 142 -5.78 -8.93 -28.68
C GLU A 142 -5.02 -8.02 -27.69
N ASP A 143 -4.92 -6.73 -27.97
CA ASP A 143 -4.14 -5.76 -27.17
C ASP A 143 -4.76 -5.54 -25.78
N PHE A 144 -6.07 -5.80 -25.62
CA PHE A 144 -6.70 -5.79 -24.30
C PHE A 144 -6.10 -6.82 -23.34
N PHE A 145 -5.51 -7.90 -23.86
CA PHE A 145 -4.97 -8.99 -23.07
C PHE A 145 -3.44 -8.97 -22.96
N ASP A 146 -2.79 -8.01 -23.61
CA ASP A 146 -1.39 -7.71 -23.38
C ASP A 146 -1.26 -6.96 -22.04
N PRO A 147 -0.59 -7.53 -21.03
CA PRO A 147 -0.50 -6.92 -19.70
C PRO A 147 0.21 -5.56 -19.72
N ALA A 148 1.18 -5.34 -20.62
CA ALA A 148 1.94 -4.09 -20.69
C ALA A 148 1.09 -2.97 -21.30
N ILE A 149 0.37 -3.26 -22.39
CA ILE A 149 -0.58 -2.31 -22.98
C ILE A 149 -1.70 -2.00 -21.99
N ASN A 150 -2.27 -3.03 -21.37
CA ASN A 150 -3.40 -2.88 -20.46
C ASN A 150 -3.02 -2.09 -19.20
N ALA A 151 -1.86 -2.38 -18.57
CA ALA A 151 -1.36 -1.63 -17.43
C ALA A 151 -1.11 -0.16 -17.75
N ARG A 152 -0.42 0.12 -18.86
CA ARG A 152 -0.12 1.48 -19.30
C ARG A 152 -1.40 2.30 -19.52
N LEU A 153 -2.37 1.75 -20.23
CA LEU A 153 -3.63 2.44 -20.53
C LEU A 153 -4.52 2.58 -19.30
N GLY A 154 -4.64 1.53 -18.47
CA GLY A 154 -5.42 1.54 -17.24
C GLY A 154 -4.91 2.57 -16.24
N LEU A 155 -3.60 2.59 -15.99
CA LEU A 155 -3.00 3.55 -15.07
C LEU A 155 -2.96 4.97 -15.64
N THR A 156 -2.81 5.14 -16.96
CA THR A 156 -2.99 6.46 -17.59
C THR A 156 -4.43 6.98 -17.39
N HIS A 157 -5.42 6.10 -17.46
CA HIS A 157 -6.81 6.45 -17.17
C HIS A 157 -7.02 6.77 -15.68
N LEU A 158 -6.43 6.00 -14.77
CA LEU A 158 -6.46 6.30 -13.33
C LEU A 158 -5.81 7.67 -13.04
N ALA A 159 -4.66 7.98 -13.64
CA ALA A 159 -4.02 9.30 -13.52
C ALA A 159 -4.95 10.43 -13.98
N PHE A 160 -5.67 10.23 -15.09
CA PHE A 160 -6.71 11.17 -15.52
C PHE A 160 -7.80 11.33 -14.46
N CYS A 161 -8.31 10.22 -13.91
CA CYS A 161 -9.34 10.24 -12.88
C CYS A 161 -8.87 10.96 -11.60
N LEU A 162 -7.63 10.75 -11.18
CA LEU A 162 -7.01 11.44 -10.04
C LEU A 162 -6.95 12.95 -10.27
N ARG A 163 -6.51 13.39 -11.45
CA ARG A 163 -6.50 14.82 -11.81
C ARG A 163 -7.90 15.44 -11.83
N GLN A 164 -8.90 14.71 -12.31
CA GLN A 164 -10.28 15.22 -12.37
C GLN A 164 -10.99 15.18 -11.01
N GLY A 165 -10.68 14.19 -10.17
CA GLY A 165 -11.33 13.98 -8.89
C GLY A 165 -10.70 14.75 -7.73
N GLY A 166 -9.40 15.07 -7.82
CA GLY A 166 -8.64 15.76 -6.77
C GLY A 166 -8.32 14.91 -5.53
N ASN A 167 -8.92 13.73 -5.41
CA ASN A 167 -8.61 12.73 -4.39
C ASN A 167 -8.97 11.32 -4.90
N GLU A 168 -8.47 10.28 -4.22
CA GLU A 168 -8.63 8.88 -4.64
C GLU A 168 -10.09 8.43 -4.66
N VAL A 169 -10.92 8.88 -3.70
CA VAL A 169 -12.33 8.47 -3.59
C VAL A 169 -13.10 8.91 -4.84
N VAL A 170 -12.97 10.18 -5.21
CA VAL A 170 -13.64 10.73 -6.39
C VAL A 170 -13.01 10.16 -7.67
N ALA A 171 -11.69 9.95 -7.69
CA ALA A 171 -11.01 9.33 -8.83
C ALA A 171 -11.53 7.91 -9.12
N LEU A 172 -11.65 7.07 -8.10
CA LEU A 172 -12.19 5.72 -8.23
C LEU A 172 -13.66 5.72 -8.63
N ALA A 173 -14.44 6.71 -8.16
CA ALA A 173 -15.81 6.92 -8.63
C ALA A 173 -15.85 7.24 -10.13
N ILE A 174 -14.96 8.12 -10.61
CA ILE A 174 -14.84 8.49 -12.01
C ILE A 174 -14.37 7.30 -12.86
N TYR A 175 -13.41 6.51 -12.37
CA TYR A 175 -12.89 5.32 -13.06
C TYR A 175 -14.02 4.30 -13.29
N ASN A 176 -14.80 4.01 -12.25
CA ASN A 176 -15.87 3.01 -12.31
C ASN A 176 -17.12 3.48 -13.06
N ALA A 177 -17.55 4.73 -12.83
CA ALA A 177 -18.86 5.21 -13.27
C ALA A 177 -18.80 6.22 -14.43
N GLY A 178 -17.61 6.74 -14.73
CA GLY A 178 -17.37 7.78 -15.73
C GLY A 178 -17.59 9.20 -15.20
N LEU A 179 -16.76 10.14 -15.66
CA LEU A 179 -16.74 11.53 -15.19
C LEU A 179 -18.11 12.24 -15.30
N ASN A 180 -18.76 12.10 -16.46
CA ASN A 180 -20.03 12.77 -16.72
C ASN A 180 -21.14 12.31 -15.76
N ARG A 181 -21.12 11.03 -15.37
CA ARG A 181 -22.10 10.48 -14.43
C ARG A 181 -21.88 11.02 -13.03
N ILE A 182 -20.62 11.07 -12.58
CA ILE A 182 -20.27 11.61 -11.27
C ILE A 182 -20.63 13.09 -11.15
N ARG A 183 -20.43 13.89 -12.21
CA ARG A 183 -20.83 15.31 -12.22
C ARG A 183 -22.34 15.54 -12.28
N GLY A 184 -23.12 14.64 -12.88
CA GLY A 184 -24.54 14.85 -13.13
C GLY A 184 -25.47 14.23 -12.09
N THR A 185 -25.28 12.94 -11.77
CA THR A 185 -26.27 12.12 -11.04
C THR A 185 -25.80 11.66 -9.65
N GLY A 186 -24.59 12.03 -9.24
CA GLY A 186 -23.95 11.52 -8.03
C GLY A 186 -23.46 10.07 -8.15
N THR A 187 -23.01 9.51 -7.03
CA THR A 187 -22.32 8.21 -6.97
C THR A 187 -23.28 7.09 -6.53
N PRO A 188 -23.55 6.07 -7.38
CA PRO A 188 -24.40 4.94 -7.01
C PRO A 188 -23.83 4.12 -5.84
N LEU A 189 -24.69 3.44 -5.07
CA LEU A 189 -24.27 2.54 -3.98
C LEU A 189 -23.26 1.47 -4.44
N THR A 190 -23.44 0.92 -5.65
CA THR A 190 -22.49 -0.05 -6.21
C THR A 190 -21.09 0.53 -6.40
N THR A 191 -21.00 1.78 -6.84
CA THR A 191 -19.74 2.53 -6.98
C THR A 191 -19.15 2.86 -5.60
N LEU A 192 -19.96 3.24 -4.61
CA LEU A 192 -19.47 3.43 -3.23
C LEU A 192 -18.87 2.14 -2.65
N ASN A 193 -19.54 1.00 -2.84
CA ASN A 193 -19.03 -0.30 -2.42
C ASN A 193 -17.76 -0.71 -3.15
N TYR A 194 -17.64 -0.38 -4.45
CA TYR A 194 -16.43 -0.58 -5.24
C TYR A 194 -15.26 0.24 -4.67
N ILE A 195 -15.48 1.52 -4.39
CA ILE A 195 -14.47 2.40 -3.79
C ILE A 195 -14.01 1.85 -2.44
N ASN A 196 -14.96 1.49 -1.55
CA ASN A 196 -14.64 0.96 -0.23
C ASN A 196 -13.76 -0.31 -0.28
N ARG A 197 -14.00 -1.21 -1.25
CA ARG A 197 -13.15 -2.40 -1.43
C ARG A 197 -11.73 -2.05 -1.84
N ILE A 198 -11.56 -1.08 -2.75
CA ILE A 198 -10.23 -0.67 -3.22
C ILE A 198 -9.47 0.05 -2.11
N ILE A 199 -10.10 1.03 -1.45
CA ILE A 199 -9.49 1.77 -0.34
C ILE A 199 -9.07 0.81 0.78
N GLY A 200 -9.96 -0.07 1.21
CA GLY A 200 -9.65 -1.02 2.27
C GLY A 200 -8.60 -2.08 1.88
N TYR A 201 -8.43 -2.39 0.59
CA TYR A 201 -7.36 -3.26 0.13
C TYR A 201 -6.03 -2.50 0.01
N ARG A 202 -6.04 -1.26 -0.49
CA ARG A 202 -4.87 -0.37 -0.50
C ARG A 202 -4.29 -0.21 0.90
N ASP A 203 -5.10 0.14 1.90
CA ASP A 203 -4.64 0.35 3.27
C ASP A 203 -3.98 -0.90 3.86
N LYS A 204 -4.52 -2.09 3.52
CA LYS A 204 -3.91 -3.36 3.91
C LYS A 204 -2.57 -3.61 3.21
N LEU A 205 -2.46 -3.24 1.93
CA LEU A 205 -1.20 -3.36 1.20
C LEU A 205 -0.12 -2.45 1.80
N GLU A 206 -0.46 -1.20 2.11
CA GLU A 206 0.46 -0.26 2.79
C GLU A 206 0.92 -0.82 4.13
N ALA A 207 -0.01 -1.29 4.98
CA ALA A 207 0.33 -1.86 6.27
C ALA A 207 1.17 -3.15 6.18
N LEU A 208 0.86 -4.03 5.21
CA LEU A 208 1.63 -5.25 4.99
C LEU A 208 3.03 -4.95 4.44
N PHE A 209 3.15 -3.98 3.54
CA PHE A 209 4.43 -3.57 2.98
C PHE A 209 5.34 -2.99 4.07
N GLU A 210 4.79 -2.08 4.87
CA GLU A 210 5.47 -1.50 6.03
C GLU A 210 5.99 -2.60 6.98
N ALA A 211 5.14 -3.56 7.32
CA ALA A 211 5.49 -4.64 8.24
C ALA A 211 6.48 -5.67 7.67
N GLN A 212 6.50 -5.91 6.35
CA GLN A 212 7.28 -6.99 5.75
C GLN A 212 8.55 -6.51 5.04
N VAL A 213 8.55 -5.29 4.51
CA VAL A 213 9.69 -4.75 3.76
C VAL A 213 10.42 -3.75 4.64
N VAL A 214 9.74 -2.70 5.10
CA VAL A 214 10.40 -1.61 5.83
C VAL A 214 10.94 -2.09 7.19
N ALA A 215 10.18 -2.91 7.92
CA ALA A 215 10.63 -3.48 9.19
C ALA A 215 11.87 -4.37 9.05
N ASN A 216 11.88 -5.26 8.06
CA ASN A 216 12.98 -6.21 7.86
C ASN A 216 14.25 -5.50 7.37
N TYR A 217 14.14 -4.54 6.46
CA TYR A 217 15.28 -3.73 6.01
C TYR A 217 15.86 -2.83 7.11
N SER A 218 15.00 -2.27 7.96
CA SER A 218 15.46 -1.49 9.11
C SER A 218 16.29 -2.35 10.05
N GLN A 219 15.86 -3.58 10.33
CA GLN A 219 16.60 -4.50 11.19
C GLN A 219 17.91 -4.98 10.56
N GLU A 220 17.92 -5.35 9.29
CA GLU A 220 19.16 -5.73 8.60
C GLU A 220 20.19 -4.58 8.58
N THR A 221 19.75 -3.35 8.32
CA THR A 221 20.63 -2.16 8.36
C THR A 221 21.23 -1.95 9.75
N LEU A 222 20.43 -2.13 10.81
CA LEU A 222 20.88 -1.97 12.19
C LEU A 222 21.86 -3.09 12.61
N LEU A 223 21.64 -4.33 12.15
CA LEU A 223 22.54 -5.46 12.44
C LEU A 223 23.89 -5.32 11.73
N VAL A 224 23.91 -4.78 10.49
CA VAL A 224 25.16 -4.44 9.78
C VAL A 224 25.95 -3.33 10.51
N HIS A 225 25.25 -2.33 11.07
CA HIS A 225 25.91 -1.28 11.85
C HIS A 225 26.39 -1.81 13.22
N ALA A 226 25.62 -2.65 13.91
CA ALA A 226 26.06 -3.23 15.18
C ALA A 226 27.29 -4.15 15.03
N SER A 227 27.32 -4.99 13.98
CA SER A 227 28.46 -5.90 13.73
C SER A 227 29.74 -5.19 13.29
N SER A 228 29.64 -4.03 12.64
CA SER A 228 30.82 -3.23 12.26
C SER A 228 31.46 -2.51 13.45
N PHE A 229 30.69 -2.18 14.49
CA PHE A 229 31.23 -1.64 15.76
C PHE A 229 31.94 -2.70 16.62
N GLU A 230 31.55 -3.98 16.55
CA GLU A 230 32.20 -5.06 17.30
C GLU A 230 33.53 -5.53 16.68
N THR A 231 33.79 -5.20 15.41
CA THR A 231 35.02 -5.62 14.71
C THR A 231 36.17 -4.61 14.85
N GLU A 232 35.92 -3.42 15.41
CA GLU A 232 36.93 -2.37 15.65
C GLU A 232 37.41 -2.27 17.12
N MET A 233 37.01 -3.20 17.99
CA MET A 233 37.55 -3.37 19.36
C MET A 233 38.40 -4.63 19.49
#